data_AF-A0A914ND46-F1
#
_entry.id   AF-A0A914ND46-F1
#
_cell.length_a   1.000
_cell.length_b   1.000
_cell.length_c   1.000
_cell.angle_alpha   90.00
_cell.angle_beta   90.00
_cell.angle_gamma   90.00
#
_symmetry.space_group_name_H-M   'P 1'
#
loop_
_entity.id
_entity.type
_entity.pdbx_description
1 polymer ?
#
loop_
_entity_poly.entity_id
_entity_poly.type
_entity_poly.pdbx_seq_one_letter_code
_entity_poly.pdbx_strand_id
1 'polypeptide(L)'
;MEQAQSLLLNELAFVRCPDPQKNIFIYEWLKYLDRILTLTKKSDLKNSQQKLVEQLNARIVPNGCSHPTRLLLGRCIAKLFSVADASHLFETINLCNDALKDPSVLLQVKL
;
A
#
# COMPACT_ATOMS: atom_id res chain seq x y z
N MET A 1 -21.85 -12.81 -9.88
CA MET A 1 -21.50 -11.53 -9.23
C MET A 1 -20.10 -11.20 -9.70
N GLU A 2 -19.95 -10.16 -10.53
CA GLU A 2 -18.65 -9.70 -11.01
C GLU A 2 -17.86 -9.17 -9.81
N GLN A 3 -17.00 -10.03 -9.23
CA GLN A 3 -15.92 -9.56 -8.38
C GLN A 3 -14.99 -8.76 -9.29
N ALA A 4 -15.32 -7.48 -9.47
CA ALA A 4 -14.46 -6.53 -10.14
C ALA A 4 -13.07 -6.70 -9.53
N GLN A 5 -12.11 -7.10 -10.37
CA GLN A 5 -10.69 -7.15 -10.07
C GLN A 5 -10.15 -5.72 -9.91
N SER A 6 -10.74 -4.98 -8.97
CA SER A 6 -10.42 -3.60 -8.68
C SER A 6 -9.03 -3.55 -8.03
N LEU A 7 -8.23 -2.56 -8.44
CA LEU A 7 -6.94 -2.26 -7.82
C LEU A 7 -7.11 -1.81 -6.36
N LEU A 8 -8.28 -1.26 -6.03
CA LEU A 8 -8.55 -0.70 -4.71
C LEU A 8 -8.84 -1.79 -3.67
N LEU A 9 -8.38 -1.54 -2.45
CA LEU A 9 -8.73 -2.36 -1.29
C LEU A 9 -10.24 -2.29 -1.09
N ASN A 10 -10.88 -3.43 -0.86
CA ASN A 10 -12.27 -3.47 -0.45
C ASN A 10 -12.39 -3.06 1.03
N GLU A 11 -12.63 -1.78 1.27
CA GLU A 11 -12.68 -1.21 2.63
C GLU A 11 -13.82 -1.77 3.47
N LEU A 12 -14.97 -2.08 2.84
CA LEU A 12 -16.10 -2.71 3.52
C LEU A 12 -15.75 -4.10 4.03
N ALA A 13 -15.05 -4.90 3.20
CA ALA A 13 -14.56 -6.22 3.60
C ALA A 13 -13.44 -6.11 4.65
N PHE A 14 -12.56 -5.12 4.52
CA PHE A 14 -11.47 -4.88 5.46
C PHE A 14 -11.98 -4.50 6.86
N VAL A 15 -12.99 -3.61 6.95
CA VAL A 15 -13.59 -3.20 8.23
C VAL A 15 -14.32 -4.36 8.91
N ARG A 16 -14.94 -5.25 8.12
CA ARG A 16 -15.62 -6.46 8.64
C ARG A 16 -14.64 -7.58 9.02
N CYS A 17 -13.37 -7.47 8.62
CA CYS A 17 -12.36 -8.48 8.87
C CYS A 17 -11.91 -8.43 10.35
N PRO A 18 -11.84 -9.57 11.05
CA PRO A 18 -11.36 -9.60 12.43
C PRO A 18 -9.89 -9.17 12.48
N ASP A 19 -9.51 -8.48 13.56
CA ASP A 19 -8.18 -7.87 13.73
C ASP A 19 -6.98 -8.78 13.39
N PRO A 20 -6.92 -10.06 13.84
CA PRO A 20 -5.81 -10.95 13.47
C PRO A 20 -5.72 -11.24 11.96
N GLN A 21 -6.83 -11.14 11.23
CA GLN A 21 -6.87 -11.40 9.79
C GLN A 21 -6.64 -10.14 8.95
N LYS A 22 -6.77 -8.93 9.52
CA LYS A 22 -6.56 -7.67 8.79
C LYS A 22 -5.16 -7.58 8.18
N ASN A 23 -4.13 -8.02 8.91
CA ASN A 23 -2.75 -8.05 8.40
C ASN A 23 -2.61 -8.96 7.18
N ILE A 24 -3.25 -10.14 7.20
CA ILE A 24 -3.26 -11.09 6.09
C ILE A 24 -4.02 -10.50 4.90
N PHE A 25 -5.15 -9.84 5.17
CA PHE A 25 -5.97 -9.19 4.15
C PHE A 25 -5.19 -8.11 3.38
N ILE A 26 -4.48 -7.24 4.10
CA ILE A 26 -3.60 -6.22 3.49
C ILE A 26 -2.48 -6.89 2.70
N TYR A 27 -1.84 -7.91 3.25
CA TYR A 27 -0.75 -8.61 2.58
C TYR A 27 -1.18 -9.24 1.26
N GLU A 28 -2.32 -9.93 1.22
CA GLU A 28 -2.85 -10.54 -0.01
C GLU A 28 -3.26 -9.48 -1.05
N TRP A 29 -3.86 -8.37 -0.60
CA TRP A 29 -4.15 -7.24 -1.49
C TRP A 29 -2.87 -6.63 -2.08
N LEU A 30 -1.85 -6.42 -1.27
CA LEU A 30 -0.56 -5.90 -1.73
C LEU A 30 0.14 -6.88 -2.69
N LYS A 31 0.03 -8.20 -2.49
CA LYS A 31 0.58 -9.20 -3.43
C LYS A 31 -0.12 -9.14 -4.78
N TYR A 32 -1.44 -9.01 -4.76
CA TYR A 32 -2.23 -8.81 -5.98
C TYR A 32 -1.81 -7.53 -6.71
N LEU A 33 -1.69 -6.42 -5.97
CA LEU A 33 -1.22 -5.15 -6.52
C LEU A 33 0.18 -5.23 -7.12
N ASP A 34 1.13 -5.86 -6.43
CA ASP A 34 2.50 -6.00 -6.93
C ASP A 34 2.54 -6.69 -8.30
N ARG A 35 1.70 -7.71 -8.50
CA ARG A 35 1.58 -8.44 -9.76
C ARG A 35 0.89 -7.62 -10.84
N ILE A 36 -0.24 -6.98 -10.50
CA ILE A 36 -1.05 -6.26 -11.49
C ILE A 36 -0.42 -4.94 -11.89
N LEU A 37 0.18 -4.18 -10.97
CA LEU A 37 0.86 -2.91 -11.28
C LEU A 37 2.00 -3.09 -12.29
N THR A 38 2.66 -4.25 -12.31
CA THR A 38 3.66 -4.58 -13.35
C THR A 38 3.06 -4.70 -14.76
N LEU A 39 1.79 -5.06 -14.86
CA LEU A 39 1.07 -5.22 -16.14
C LEU A 39 0.21 -3.99 -16.48
N THR A 40 0.03 -3.07 -15.53
CA THR A 40 -0.89 -1.93 -15.62
C THR A 40 -0.27 -0.80 -16.42
N LYS A 41 -1.04 -0.17 -17.32
CA LYS A 41 -0.61 1.03 -18.05
C LYS A 41 -1.19 2.28 -17.39
N LYS A 42 -0.61 3.44 -17.70
CA LYS A 42 -1.07 4.74 -17.17
C LYS A 42 -2.57 4.98 -17.43
N SER A 43 -3.10 4.53 -18.57
CA SER A 43 -4.52 4.64 -18.92
C SER A 43 -5.45 3.91 -17.95
N ASP A 44 -5.04 2.75 -17.45
CA ASP A 44 -5.83 1.91 -16.54
C ASP A 44 -5.93 2.54 -15.14
N LEU A 45 -4.98 3.41 -14.79
CA LEU A 45 -4.91 4.06 -13.48
C LEU A 45 -5.68 5.40 -13.41
N LYS A 46 -6.08 5.97 -14.54
CA LYS A 46 -6.59 7.35 -14.62
C LYS A 46 -7.72 7.67 -13.62
N ASN A 47 -8.61 6.71 -13.36
CA ASN A 47 -9.76 6.89 -12.46
C ASN A 47 -9.53 6.36 -11.04
N SER A 48 -8.49 5.56 -10.81
CA SER A 48 -8.27 4.86 -9.54
C SER A 48 -6.98 5.28 -8.85
N GLN A 49 -6.08 6.00 -9.53
CA GLN A 49 -4.79 6.40 -9.01
C GLN A 49 -4.92 7.16 -7.68
N GLN A 50 -5.73 8.21 -7.63
CA GLN A 50 -5.84 9.05 -6.44
C GLN A 50 -6.27 8.24 -5.22
N LYS A 51 -7.34 7.45 -5.36
CA LYS A 51 -7.81 6.55 -4.29
C LYS A 51 -6.80 5.48 -3.92
N LEU A 52 -6.08 4.92 -4.90
CA LEU A 52 -5.07 3.90 -4.64
C LEU A 52 -3.89 4.49 -3.87
N VAL A 53 -3.43 5.69 -4.23
CA VAL A 53 -2.38 6.42 -3.50
C VAL A 53 -2.84 6.70 -2.07
N GLU A 54 -4.05 7.21 -1.88
CA GLU A 54 -4.61 7.47 -0.56
C GLU A 54 -4.66 6.21 0.32
N GLN A 55 -5.14 5.09 -0.24
CA GLN A 55 -5.20 3.82 0.47
C GLN A 55 -3.80 3.27 0.81
N LEU A 56 -2.81 3.40 -0.09
CA LEU A 56 -1.44 2.99 0.20
C LEU A 56 -0.79 3.89 1.26
N ASN A 57 -0.98 5.21 1.16
CA ASN A 57 -0.48 6.19 2.12
C ASN A 57 -1.05 5.96 3.52
N ALA A 58 -2.33 5.64 3.63
CA ALA A 58 -2.98 5.31 4.91
C ALA A 58 -2.41 4.05 5.59
N ARG A 59 -1.63 3.23 4.88
CA ARG A 59 -0.91 2.06 5.44
C ARG A 59 0.54 2.35 5.78
N ILE A 60 1.05 3.55 5.49
CA ILE A 60 2.36 4.01 5.94
C ILE A 60 2.23 4.44 7.40
N VAL A 61 2.14 3.46 8.28
CA VAL A 61 2.01 3.68 9.73
C VAL A 61 3.20 3.07 10.47
N PRO A 62 3.74 3.76 11.48
CA PRO A 62 4.79 3.20 12.33
C PRO A 62 4.25 1.94 13.04
N ASN A 63 5.02 0.84 12.98
CA ASN A 63 4.69 -0.47 13.56
C ASN A 63 3.37 -1.15 13.12
N GLY A 64 2.58 -0.57 12.22
CA GLY A 64 1.24 -1.10 11.90
C GLY A 64 1.21 -2.25 10.88
N CYS A 65 2.37 -2.66 10.35
CA CYS A 65 2.49 -3.80 9.44
C CYS A 65 3.77 -4.59 9.75
N SER A 66 3.71 -5.91 9.54
CA SER A 66 4.89 -6.78 9.65
C SER A 66 5.96 -6.38 8.63
N HIS A 67 7.23 -6.71 8.93
CA HIS A 67 8.36 -6.41 8.05
C HIS A 67 8.14 -6.81 6.57
N PRO A 68 7.69 -8.05 6.23
CA PRO A 68 7.45 -8.42 4.83
C PRO A 68 6.33 -7.61 4.16
N THR A 69 5.27 -7.27 4.90
CA THR A 69 4.17 -6.43 4.39
C THR A 69 4.64 -5.01 4.10
N ARG A 70 5.50 -4.45 4.96
CA ARG A 70 6.09 -3.10 4.76
C ARG A 70 6.99 -3.03 3.53
N LEU A 71 7.82 -4.05 3.28
CA LEU A 71 8.62 -4.14 2.06
C LEU A 71 7.74 -4.20 0.81
N LEU A 72 6.68 -5.00 0.86
CA LEU A 72 5.75 -5.13 -0.25
C LEU A 72 4.97 -3.83 -0.52
N LEU A 73 4.55 -3.13 0.53
CA LEU A 73 3.92 -1.81 0.44
C LEU A 73 4.82 -0.81 -0.30
N GLY A 74 6.09 -0.71 0.11
CA GLY A 74 7.07 0.17 -0.55
C GLY A 74 7.26 -0.19 -2.03
N ARG A 75 7.31 -1.49 -2.37
CA ARG A 75 7.41 -1.96 -3.75
C ARG A 75 6.18 -1.58 -4.59
N CYS A 76 4.97 -1.73 -4.04
CA CYS A 76 3.74 -1.32 -4.71
C CYS A 76 3.70 0.20 -4.95
N ILE A 77 4.10 1.01 -3.97
CA ILE A 77 4.20 2.47 -4.10
C ILE A 77 5.19 2.84 -5.22
N ALA A 78 6.38 2.23 -5.23
CA ALA A 78 7.39 2.49 -6.26
C ALA A 78 6.90 2.11 -7.66
N LYS A 79 6.28 0.94 -7.80
CA LYS A 79 5.68 0.49 -9.07
C LYS A 79 4.56 1.43 -9.53
N LEU A 80 3.69 1.84 -8.61
CA LEU A 80 2.60 2.77 -8.90
C LEU A 80 3.16 4.08 -9.48
N PHE A 81 4.07 4.75 -8.78
CA PHE A 81 4.64 6.02 -9.26
C PHE A 81 5.53 5.87 -10.50
N SER A 82 6.00 4.67 -10.82
CA SER A 82 6.73 4.41 -12.08
C SER A 82 5.84 4.47 -13.32
N VAL A 83 4.53 4.22 -13.18
CA VAL A 83 3.57 4.20 -14.32
C VAL A 83 2.50 5.29 -14.20
N ALA A 84 2.27 5.80 -12.99
CA ALA A 84 1.24 6.77 -12.66
C ALA A 84 1.77 8.20 -12.72
N ASP A 85 0.91 9.16 -12.41
CA ASP A 85 1.33 10.56 -12.26
C ASP A 85 2.09 10.81 -10.94
N ALA A 86 3.11 11.68 -10.96
CA ALA A 86 3.97 11.96 -9.83
C ALA A 86 3.42 13.03 -8.86
N SER A 87 2.20 13.54 -9.08
CA SER A 87 1.59 14.63 -8.29
C SER A 87 1.64 14.43 -6.77
N HIS A 88 1.54 13.19 -6.26
CA HIS A 88 1.57 12.87 -4.83
C HIS A 88 2.88 12.24 -4.34
N LEU A 89 3.90 12.13 -5.21
CA LEU A 89 5.13 11.41 -4.89
C LEU A 89 5.86 12.00 -3.67
N PHE A 90 5.98 13.32 -3.62
CA PHE A 90 6.66 14.02 -2.52
C PHE A 90 5.93 13.83 -1.17
N GLU A 91 4.60 13.88 -1.18
CA GLU A 91 3.78 13.63 0.00
C GLU A 91 3.99 12.20 0.51
N THR A 92 3.94 11.20 -0.39
CA THR A 92 4.19 9.80 -0.03
C THR A 92 5.62 9.59 0.52
N ILE A 93 6.64 10.22 -0.06
CA ILE A 93 8.02 10.15 0.45
C ILE A 93 8.10 10.76 1.86
N ASN A 94 7.43 11.88 2.10
CA ASN A 94 7.40 12.51 3.43
C ASN A 94 6.73 11.60 4.47
N LEU A 95 5.63 10.94 4.13
CA LEU A 95 4.98 9.95 5.00
C LEU A 95 5.92 8.78 5.30
N CYS A 96 6.62 8.24 4.30
CA CYS A 96 7.61 7.19 4.50
C CYS A 96 8.72 7.64 5.47
N ASN A 97 9.24 8.86 5.28
CA ASN A 97 10.28 9.42 6.14
C ASN A 97 9.79 9.63 7.57
N ASP A 98 8.54 10.09 7.75
CA ASP A 98 7.95 10.29 9.08
C ASP A 98 7.77 8.96 9.82
N ALA A 99 7.26 7.93 9.14
CA ALA A 99 7.13 6.59 9.71
C ALA A 99 8.47 5.95 10.12
N LEU A 100 9.59 6.36 9.51
CA LEU A 100 10.94 5.91 9.87
C LEU A 100 11.55 6.70 11.04
N LYS A 101 11.11 7.94 11.28
CA LYS A 101 11.58 8.77 12.41
C LYS A 101 11.06 8.28 13.75
N ASP A 102 10.06 7.40 13.77
CA ASP A 102 9.57 6.81 15.01
C ASP A 102 10.67 5.94 15.67
N PRO A 103 11.10 6.29 16.90
CA PRO A 103 12.24 5.64 17.56
C PRO A 103 11.99 4.15 17.84
N SER A 104 10.74 3.70 17.84
CA SER A 104 10.36 2.29 18.02
C SER A 104 10.69 1.43 16.80
N VAL A 105 10.78 2.02 15.61
CA VAL A 105 11.14 1.32 14.35
C VAL A 105 12.64 1.00 14.30
N LEU A 106 13.49 1.86 14.86
CA LEU A 106 14.95 1.67 14.90
C LEU A 106 15.39 0.52 15.83
N LEU A 107 14.57 0.18 16.84
CA LEU A 107 14.81 -0.94 17.74
C LEU A 107 14.59 -2.31 17.07
N GLN A 108 13.78 -2.38 16.01
CA GLN A 108 13.48 -3.62 15.28
C GLN A 108 14.56 -4.01 14.24
N VAL A 109 15.52 -3.12 13.95
CA VAL A 109 16.63 -3.39 13.01
C VAL A 109 17.90 -3.87 13.75
N LYS A 110 17.87 -3.89 15.09
CA LYS A 110 19.02 -4.18 15.96
C LYS A 110 18.98 -5.54 16.65
N LEU A 111 18.12 -6.47 16.23
CA LEU A 111 18.01 -7.83 16.77
C LEU A 111 18.27 -8.87 15.68
#